data_AF-A0A915EL02-F1
#
_entry.id   AF-A0A915EL02-F1
#
_cell.length_a   1.000
_cell.length_b   1.000
_cell.length_c   1.000
_cell.angle_alpha   90.00
_cell.angle_beta   90.00
_cell.angle_gamma   90.00
#
_symmetry.space_group_name_H-M   'P 1'
#
loop_
_entity.id
_entity.type
_entity.pdbx_description
1 polymer ?
#
loop_
_entity_poly.entity_id
_entity_poly.type
_entity_poly.pdbx_seq_one_letter_code
_entity_poly.pdbx_strand_id
1 'polypeptide(L)' 'MYENRKERVNIVFIGHVDAGKSTIGGQIMYLTGMVDKRTLEKYEKEAKEKGRESWYLSWALDTNEEEREKENC' A
#
# COMPACT_ATOMS: atom_id res chain seq x y z
N MET A 1 28.08 -24.19 -5.99
CA MET A 1 26.62 -24.17 -6.25
C MET A 1 25.90 -23.87 -4.94
N TYR A 2 25.87 -22.61 -4.49
CA TYR A 2 25.02 -22.22 -3.35
C TYR A 2 23.67 -21.83 -3.92
N GLU A 3 22.68 -22.70 -3.76
CA GLU A 3 21.28 -22.36 -3.97
C GLU A 3 20.92 -21.28 -2.94
N ASN A 4 20.90 -20.03 -3.37
CA ASN A 4 20.56 -18.88 -2.53
C ASN A 4 19.04 -18.91 -2.28
N ARG A 5 18.60 -19.83 -1.43
CA ARG A 5 17.20 -19.88 -0.98
C ARG A 5 16.95 -18.64 -0.15
N LYS A 6 16.33 -17.63 -0.77
CA LYS A 6 15.77 -16.48 -0.05
C LYS A 6 14.80 -17.01 1.00
N GLU A 7 15.12 -16.76 2.26
CA GLU A 7 14.28 -17.12 3.39
C GLU A 7 12.94 -16.40 3.25
N ARG A 8 11.83 -17.14 3.27
CA ARG A 8 10.49 -16.56 3.11
C ARG A 8 10.02 -16.08 4.46
N VAL A 9 9.65 -14.80 4.54
CA VAL A 9 9.08 -14.19 5.74
C VAL A 9 7.68 -13.69 5.39
N ASN A 10 6.69 -14.07 6.21
CA ASN A 10 5.33 -13.54 6.12
C ASN A 10 5.13 -12.56 7.29
N ILE A 11 4.64 -11.36 6.99
CA ILE A 11 4.43 -10.29 7.98
C ILE A 11 2.92 -9.99 8.02
N VAL A 12 2.36 -9.88 9.22
CA VAL A 12 0.95 -9.54 9.45
C VAL A 12 0.87 -8.31 10.34
N PHE A 13 0.13 -7.29 9.91
CA PHE A 13 -0.11 -6.06 10.67
C PHE A 13 -1.43 -6.18 11.46
N ILE A 14 -1.38 -5.99 12.79
CA ILE A 14 -2.55 -6.09 13.68
C ILE A 14 -2.60 -4.83 14.56
N GLY A 15 -3.80 -4.30 14.82
CA GLY A 15 -3.99 -3.07 15.59
C GLY A 15 -5.35 -2.42 15.37
N HIS A 16 -5.67 -1.40 16.18
CA HIS A 16 -6.94 -0.65 16.15
C HIS A 16 -7.25 -0.08 14.75
N VAL A 17 -8.53 0.15 14.42
CA VAL A 17 -8.98 0.59 13.08
C VAL A 17 -8.17 1.79 12.58
N ASP A 18 -7.93 2.78 13.45
CA ASP A 18 -7.21 4.02 13.10
C ASP A 18 -5.69 3.97 13.29
N ALA A 19 -5.10 2.79 13.51
CA ALA A 19 -3.66 2.66 13.76
C ALA A 19 -2.78 2.81 12.49
N GLY A 20 -3.37 3.12 11.32
CA GLY A 20 -2.60 3.37 10.09
C GLY A 20 -1.87 2.14 9.52
N LYS A 21 -2.41 0.95 9.75
CA LYS A 21 -1.79 -0.33 9.33
C LYS A 21 -1.57 -0.39 7.81
N SER A 22 -2.59 -0.03 7.04
CA SER A 22 -2.54 0.03 5.56
C SER A 22 -1.52 1.07 5.09
N THR A 23 -1.43 2.23 5.76
CA THR A 23 -0.45 3.26 5.45
C THR A 23 0.99 2.76 5.58
N ILE A 24 1.30 2.04 6.67
CA ILE A 24 2.62 1.45 6.90
C ILE A 24 2.93 0.36 5.87
N GLY A 25 1.95 -0.49 5.55
CA GLY A 25 2.13 -1.53 4.54
C GLY A 25 2.40 -0.96 3.14
N GLY A 26 1.68 0.10 2.74
CA GLY A 26 1.94 0.83 1.50
C GLY A 26 3.34 1.45 1.46
N GLN A 27 3.78 2.04 2.58
CA GLN A 27 5.11 2.64 2.68
C GLN A 27 6.24 1.59 2.62
N ILE A 28 6.05 0.40 3.19
CA ILE A 28 7.01 -0.70 3.06
C ILE A 28 7.10 -1.17 1.61
N MET A 29 5.98 -1.28 0.89
CA MET A 29 5.99 -1.67 -0.53
C MET A 29 6.68 -0.63 -1.40
N TYR A 30 6.52 0.65 -1.07
CA TYR A 30 7.26 1.73 -1.71
C TYR A 30 8.77 1.65 -1.46
N LEU A 31 9.18 1.47 -0.20
CA LEU A 31 10.60 1.40 0.18
C LEU A 31 11.30 0.15 -0.37
N THR A 32 10.59 -0.97 -0.45
CA THR A 32 11.10 -2.23 -1.01
C THR A 32 11.12 -2.23 -2.54
N GLY A 33 10.56 -1.20 -3.19
CA GLY A 33 10.47 -1.11 -4.64
C GLY A 33 9.52 -2.13 -5.27
N MET A 34 8.62 -2.73 -4.48
CA MET A 34 7.55 -3.58 -5.02
C MET A 34 6.51 -2.76 -5.78
N VAL A 35 6.31 -1.49 -5.37
CA VAL A 35 5.46 -0.54 -6.06
C VAL A 35 6.33 0.56 -6.66
N ASP A 36 6.22 0.72 -7.97
CA ASP A 36 7.02 1.68 -8.71
C ASP A 36 6.53 3.12 -8.46
N LYS A 37 7.46 4.08 -8.43
CA LYS A 37 7.18 5.50 -8.13
C LYS A 37 6.10 6.07 -9.04
N ARG A 38 6.15 5.72 -10.32
CA ARG A 38 5.19 6.18 -11.34
C ARG A 38 3.76 5.73 -11.04
N THR A 39 3.59 4.52 -10.52
CA THR A 39 2.27 3.99 -10.14
C THR A 39 1.76 4.73 -8.91
N LEU A 40 2.65 5.01 -7.94
CA LEU A 40 2.31 5.77 -6.75
C LEU A 40 1.90 7.22 -7.08
N GLU A 41 2.62 7.90 -7.97
CA GLU A 41 2.27 9.25 -8.46
C GLU A 41 0.92 9.28 -9.17
N LYS A 42 0.57 8.20 -9.88
CA LYS A 42 -0.76 8.06 -10.49
C LYS A 42 -1.85 7.98 -9.41
N TYR A 43 -1.63 7.17 -8.38
CA TYR A 43 -2.58 7.06 -7.25
C TYR A 43 -2.65 8.36 -6.44
N GLU A 44 -1.56 9.08 -6.27
CA GLU A 44 -1.55 10.39 -5.61
C GLU A 44 -2.42 11.40 -6.39
N LYS A 45 -2.32 11.42 -7.73
CA LYS A 45 -3.19 12.26 -8.56
C LYS A 45 -4.66 11.86 -8.47
N GLU A 46 -4.97 10.58 -8.60
CA GLU A 46 -6.35 10.08 -8.51
C GLU A 46 -6.95 10.34 -7.11
N ALA A 47 -6.16 10.14 -6.06
CA ALA A 47 -6.55 10.43 -4.68
C ALA A 47 -6.78 11.94 -4.46
N LYS A 48 -5.94 12.79 -5.07
CA LYS A 48 -6.11 14.25 -5.03
C LYS A 48 -7.37 14.71 -5.76
N GLU A 49 -7.68 14.12 -6.91
CA GLU A 49 -8.95 14.39 -7.63
C GLU A 49 -10.17 13.97 -6.82
N LYS A 50 -10.08 12.88 -6.05
CA LYS A 50 -11.12 12.44 -5.12
C LYS A 50 -11.12 13.17 -3.76
N GLY A 51 -10.19 14.11 -3.54
CA GLY A 51 -10.09 14.88 -2.29
C GLY A 51 -9.57 14.10 -1.08
N ARG A 52 -8.87 12.96 -1.30
CA ARG A 52 -8.32 12.09 -0.25
C ARG A 52 -6.81 11.87 -0.41
N GLU A 53 -6.06 12.96 -0.50
CA GLU A 53 -4.60 12.96 -0.75
C GLU A 53 -3.76 12.18 0.27
N SER A 54 -4.27 11.87 1.46
CA SER A 54 -3.55 11.09 2.48
C SER A 54 -3.64 9.56 2.30
N TRP A 55 -4.48 9.06 1.38
CA TRP A 55 -4.84 7.64 1.28
C TRP A 55 -4.14 6.90 0.12
N TYR A 56 -3.32 7.60 -0.67
CA TYR A 56 -2.62 7.03 -1.82
C TYR A 56 -1.71 5.83 -1.48
N LEU A 57 -1.19 5.77 -0.25
CA LEU A 57 -0.39 4.64 0.24
C LEU A 57 -1.23 3.38 0.48
N SER A 58 -2.46 3.52 0.98
CA SER A 58 -3.37 2.38 1.16
C SER A 58 -3.80 1.80 -0.18
N TRP A 59 -3.98 2.64 -1.20
CA TRP A 59 -4.31 2.22 -2.56
C TRP A 59 -3.20 1.41 -3.25
N ALA A 60 -1.97 1.45 -2.72
CA ALA A 60 -0.89 0.59 -3.15
C ALA A 60 -1.07 -0.87 -2.68
N LEU A 61 -1.79 -1.09 -1.56
CA LEU A 61 -2.20 -2.43 -1.08
C LEU A 61 -3.52 -2.87 -1.70
N ASP A 62 -4.49 -1.96 -1.77
CA ASP A 62 -5.84 -2.26 -2.22
C ASP A 62 -5.88 -2.21 -3.75
N THR A 63 -5.77 -3.38 -4.38
CA THR A 63 -5.89 -3.51 -5.85
C THR A 63 -7.33 -3.50 -6.34
N ASN A 64 -8.30 -3.81 -5.48
CA ASN A 64 -9.71 -3.89 -5.86
C ASN A 64 -10.39 -2.52 -5.73
N GLU A 65 -11.23 -2.17 -6.70
CA GLU A 65 -12.03 -0.93 -6.67
C GLU A 65 -12.97 -0.87 -5.46
N GLU A 66 -13.59 -2.00 -5.08
CA GLU A 66 -14.44 -2.07 -3.88
C GLU A 66 -13.69 -1.78 -2.57
N GLU A 67 -12.42 -2.15 -2.46
CA GLU A 67 -11.60 -1.87 -1.26
C GLU A 67 -11.22 -0.39 -1.21
N ARG A 68 -10.85 0.17 -2.36
CA ARG A 68 -10.62 1.61 -2.51
C ARG A 68 -11.87 2.45 -2.25
N GLU A 69 -13.06 1.90 -2.51
CA GLU A 69 -14.35 2.52 -2.18
C GLU A 69 -14.78 2.30 -0.73
N LYS A 70 -14.44 1.18 -0.09
CA LYS A 70 -14.72 0.99 1.34
C LYS A 70 -13.89 1.92 2.21
N GLU A 71 -12.66 2.19 1.80
CA GLU A 71 -11.84 3.26 2.38
C GLU A 71 -12.35 4.68 2.01
N ASN A 72 -13.36 4.82 1.12
CA ASN A 72 -14.06 6.08 0.86
C ASN A 72 -15.21 6.40 1.84
N CYS A 73 -15.39 5.63 2.92
CA CYS A 73 -16.27 6.03 4.03
C CYS A 73 -15.42 6.80 5.06
#